data_AF-A0AAW0YZG1-F1
#
_entry.id   AF-A0AAW0YZG1-F1
#
_cell.length_a   1.000
_cell.length_b   1.000
_cell.length_c   1.000
_cell.angle_alpha   90.00
_cell.angle_beta   90.00
_cell.angle_gamma   90.00
#
_symmetry.space_group_name_H-M   'P 1'
#
loop_
_entity.id
_entity.type
_entity.pdbx_description
1 polymer ?
#
loop_
_entity_poly.entity_id
_entity_poly.type
_entity_poly.pdbx_seq_one_letter_code
_entity_poly.pdbx_strand_id
1 'polypeptide(L)'
;MITSPLAHPDILSLILTHADTATLSRCMRVSWQFYDLSAPMLYSNITIIPNNADSFLHGASHGPIILDNGTSRDLKRDLLKLVRIVNIRNHQGCSGFAGNTACTRWRGATIDFPNLETLKVWVGPSPFEGGWFNCPWVPNFNPRTLVMRDVSGLSAGGSYTFAPRSLLCKVRKVVVVIKSLRDLSMVNDDVLSSRKPTPEAPLEMGAQTVLVLWTDTPDDYWGDSASPPRPEESAKMIDQIVLCAISEVDRLTICNAGQMHRGYLGGTSSSLTYDEVEDSVESAIRTRLEEVSRRRKEAGRLKDRSAALRFMSFGEYLRNDAWKGEFDEQEVKAWMRSHR
;
A
#
# COMPACT_ATOMS: atom_id res chain seq x y z
N MET A 1 -50.25 -1.44 -5.09
CA MET A 1 -49.40 -1.80 -6.24
C MET A 1 -48.44 -2.88 -5.78
N ILE A 2 -48.42 -4.04 -6.42
CA ILE A 2 -47.49 -5.12 -6.09
C ILE A 2 -46.15 -4.75 -6.72
N THR A 3 -45.18 -4.34 -5.92
CA THR A 3 -43.81 -4.14 -6.40
C THR A 3 -43.25 -5.48 -6.80
N SER A 4 -42.78 -5.62 -8.06
CA SER A 4 -42.12 -6.83 -8.53
C SER A 4 -41.02 -7.24 -7.54
N PRO A 5 -40.87 -8.52 -7.18
CA PRO A 5 -39.76 -8.99 -6.35
C PRO A 5 -38.40 -8.59 -6.94
N LEU A 6 -38.30 -8.49 -8.26
CA LEU A 6 -37.09 -8.03 -8.96
C LEU A 6 -36.78 -6.54 -8.75
N ALA A 7 -37.73 -5.75 -8.25
CA ALA A 7 -37.51 -4.35 -7.91
C ALA A 7 -36.98 -4.16 -6.47
N HIS A 8 -36.76 -5.25 -5.73
CA HIS A 8 -36.18 -5.19 -4.39
C HIS A 8 -34.74 -4.66 -4.46
N PRO A 9 -34.36 -3.62 -3.69
CA PRO A 9 -33.03 -3.01 -3.74
C PRO A 9 -31.89 -4.01 -3.57
N ASP A 10 -32.03 -4.99 -2.67
CA ASP A 10 -30.98 -5.99 -2.43
C ASP A 10 -30.77 -6.94 -3.62
N ILE A 11 -31.87 -7.36 -4.28
CA ILE A 11 -31.80 -8.23 -5.46
C ILE A 11 -31.20 -7.47 -6.62
N LEU A 12 -31.64 -6.22 -6.85
CA LEU A 12 -31.06 -5.35 -7.86
C LEU A 12 -29.59 -5.08 -7.59
N SER A 13 -29.20 -4.82 -6.34
CA SER A 13 -27.80 -4.61 -5.97
C SER A 13 -26.96 -5.83 -6.32
N LEU A 14 -27.41 -7.02 -5.93
CA LEU A 14 -26.72 -8.28 -6.24
C LEU A 14 -26.54 -8.46 -7.75
N ILE A 15 -27.59 -8.23 -8.54
CA ILE A 15 -27.51 -8.30 -10.01
C ILE A 15 -26.49 -7.28 -10.54
N LEU A 16 -26.54 -6.04 -10.05
CA LEU A 16 -25.66 -4.96 -10.51
C LEU A 16 -24.19 -5.17 -10.12
N THR A 17 -23.87 -5.94 -9.07
CA THR A 17 -22.46 -6.27 -8.77
C THR A 17 -21.75 -7.06 -9.87
N HIS A 18 -22.51 -7.70 -10.77
CA HIS A 18 -21.98 -8.41 -11.93
C HIS A 18 -21.95 -7.57 -13.21
N ALA A 19 -22.44 -6.33 -13.17
CA ALA A 19 -22.45 -5.44 -14.31
C ALA A 19 -21.07 -4.79 -14.53
N ASP A 20 -20.72 -4.55 -15.79
CA ASP A 20 -19.52 -3.78 -16.13
C ASP A 20 -19.72 -2.27 -15.89
N THR A 21 -18.61 -1.54 -15.89
CA THR A 21 -18.55 -0.08 -15.69
C THR A 21 -19.49 0.68 -16.64
N ALA A 22 -19.56 0.25 -17.91
CA ALA A 22 -20.40 0.88 -18.92
C ALA A 22 -21.90 0.67 -18.66
N THR A 23 -22.28 -0.52 -18.19
CA THR A 23 -23.65 -0.86 -17.83
C THR A 23 -24.08 -0.15 -16.57
N LEU A 24 -23.24 -0.12 -15.52
CA LEU A 24 -23.51 0.68 -14.30
C LEU A 24 -23.73 2.17 -14.64
N SER A 25 -22.90 2.74 -15.52
CA SER A 25 -23.07 4.12 -16.00
C SER A 25 -24.38 4.35 -16.76
N ARG A 26 -24.88 3.36 -17.51
CA ARG A 26 -26.21 3.43 -18.15
C ARG A 26 -27.32 3.32 -17.11
N CYS A 27 -27.21 2.39 -16.16
CA CYS A 27 -28.16 2.20 -15.07
C CYS A 27 -28.38 3.50 -14.28
N MET A 28 -27.31 4.23 -13.94
CA MET A 28 -27.40 5.52 -13.24
C MET A 28 -28.29 6.57 -13.93
N ARG A 29 -28.54 6.43 -15.24
CA ARG A 29 -29.37 7.35 -16.04
C ARG A 29 -30.83 6.92 -16.14
N VAL A 30 -31.18 5.73 -15.67
CA VAL A 30 -32.54 5.17 -15.79
C VAL A 30 -33.50 5.83 -14.80
N SER A 31 -33.12 5.90 -13.53
CA SER A 31 -33.91 6.51 -12.45
C SER A 31 -33.03 6.82 -11.24
N TRP A 32 -33.54 7.59 -10.28
CA TRP A 32 -32.84 7.85 -9.01
C TRP A 32 -32.56 6.58 -8.21
N GLN A 33 -33.47 5.62 -8.21
CA GLN A 33 -33.22 4.34 -7.53
C GLN A 33 -32.02 3.60 -8.15
N PHE A 34 -31.93 3.53 -9.48
CA PHE A 34 -30.77 2.92 -10.14
C PHE A 34 -29.50 3.75 -9.95
N TYR A 35 -29.60 5.09 -9.88
CA TYR A 35 -28.50 5.96 -9.51
C TYR A 35 -27.96 5.60 -8.13
N ASP A 36 -28.82 5.55 -7.11
CA ASP A 36 -28.44 5.28 -5.71
C ASP A 36 -27.80 3.89 -5.54
N LEU A 37 -28.23 2.90 -6.33
CA LEU A 37 -27.66 1.54 -6.31
C LEU A 37 -26.36 1.42 -7.13
N SER A 38 -26.30 2.05 -8.31
CA SER A 38 -25.18 1.85 -9.25
C SER A 38 -24.02 2.80 -8.99
N ALA A 39 -24.28 4.01 -8.49
CA ALA A 39 -23.24 5.02 -8.27
C ALA A 39 -22.18 4.56 -7.25
N PRO A 40 -22.52 3.96 -6.09
CA PRO A 40 -21.52 3.47 -5.16
C PRO A 40 -20.65 2.35 -5.75
N MET A 41 -21.23 1.47 -6.58
CA MET A 41 -20.47 0.41 -7.25
C MET A 41 -19.48 0.97 -8.25
N LEU A 42 -19.90 1.99 -9.01
CA LEU A 42 -19.07 2.59 -10.06
C LEU A 42 -17.98 3.52 -9.53
N TYR A 43 -18.26 4.27 -8.46
CA TYR A 43 -17.38 5.33 -7.95
C TYR A 43 -16.65 4.99 -6.66
N SER A 44 -16.95 3.87 -5.99
CA SER A 44 -16.23 3.49 -4.75
C SER A 44 -14.75 3.24 -4.96
N ASN A 45 -14.33 2.85 -6.16
CA ASN A 45 -12.96 2.54 -6.49
C ASN A 45 -12.55 3.27 -7.77
N ILE A 46 -11.75 4.33 -7.65
CA ILE A 46 -11.29 5.13 -8.79
C ILE A 46 -9.79 4.94 -9.04
N THR A 47 -9.41 5.00 -10.30
CA THR A 47 -8.01 5.02 -10.70
C THR A 47 -7.68 6.38 -11.31
N ILE A 48 -6.73 7.08 -10.71
CA ILE A 48 -6.19 8.33 -11.23
C ILE A 48 -4.95 7.98 -12.04
N ILE A 49 -5.06 8.19 -13.35
CA ILE A 49 -3.90 8.19 -14.26
C ILE A 49 -3.39 9.63 -14.30
N PRO A 50 -2.16 9.91 -13.87
CA PRO A 50 -1.74 11.28 -13.60
C PRO A 50 -1.80 12.24 -14.79
N ASN A 51 -1.57 11.75 -16.01
CA ASN A 51 -1.73 12.56 -17.24
C ASN A 51 -3.19 13.00 -17.52
N ASN A 52 -4.17 12.36 -16.87
CA ASN A 52 -5.61 12.66 -16.99
C ASN A 52 -6.21 13.20 -15.69
N ALA A 53 -5.38 13.49 -14.68
CA ALA A 53 -5.87 13.82 -13.35
C ALA A 53 -6.67 15.11 -13.30
N ASP A 54 -6.43 16.07 -14.20
CA ASP A 54 -7.15 17.35 -14.23
C ASP A 54 -8.67 17.14 -14.32
N SER A 55 -9.12 16.21 -15.17
CA SER A 55 -10.54 15.88 -15.33
C SER A 55 -11.21 15.41 -14.03
N PHE A 56 -10.45 14.71 -13.17
CA PHE A 56 -10.92 14.21 -11.88
C PHE A 56 -10.78 15.28 -10.78
N LEU A 57 -9.56 15.80 -10.61
CA LEU A 57 -9.17 16.66 -9.50
C LEU A 57 -9.87 18.02 -9.53
N HIS A 58 -10.25 18.57 -10.69
CA HIS A 58 -11.06 19.79 -10.74
C HIS A 58 -12.35 19.67 -9.94
N GLY A 59 -13.00 18.50 -9.97
CA GLY A 59 -14.23 18.30 -9.17
C GLY A 59 -13.97 18.09 -7.69
N ALA A 60 -12.81 17.55 -7.32
CA ALA A 60 -12.45 17.26 -5.94
C ALA A 60 -11.93 18.47 -5.17
N SER A 61 -11.51 19.53 -5.88
CA SER A 61 -10.79 20.67 -5.29
C SER A 61 -11.52 22.01 -5.37
N HIS A 62 -12.29 22.27 -6.43
CA HIS A 62 -12.83 23.61 -6.69
C HIS A 62 -14.35 23.73 -6.46
N GLY A 63 -15.03 22.64 -6.05
CA GLY A 63 -16.50 22.65 -5.95
C GLY A 63 -17.16 22.92 -7.31
N PRO A 64 -18.48 23.15 -7.37
CA PRO A 64 -19.19 23.38 -8.63
C PRO A 64 -18.80 24.71 -9.28
N ILE A 65 -18.66 24.69 -10.61
CA ILE A 65 -18.91 25.88 -11.42
C ILE A 65 -20.44 26.02 -11.46
N ILE A 66 -20.98 26.93 -10.65
CA ILE A 66 -22.41 27.26 -10.68
C ILE A 66 -22.66 27.94 -12.03
N LEU A 67 -23.39 27.27 -12.93
CA LEU A 67 -23.92 27.91 -14.12
C LEU A 67 -25.06 28.87 -13.70
N ASP A 68 -25.18 30.01 -14.37
CA ASP A 68 -26.07 31.14 -14.03
C ASP A 68 -27.56 30.79 -13.89
N ASN A 69 -27.98 29.59 -14.32
CA ASN A 69 -29.36 29.13 -14.24
C ASN A 69 -29.72 28.39 -12.94
N GLY A 70 -28.79 28.26 -11.98
CA GLY A 70 -29.06 27.68 -10.66
C GLY A 70 -29.36 26.17 -10.66
N THR A 71 -29.25 25.47 -11.80
CA THR A 71 -29.53 24.03 -11.92
C THR A 71 -28.28 23.16 -11.88
N SER A 72 -27.26 23.54 -11.10
CA SER A 72 -26.14 22.65 -10.80
C SER A 72 -26.50 21.79 -9.59
N ARG A 73 -27.00 20.57 -9.82
CA ARG A 73 -26.78 19.52 -8.81
C ARG A 73 -25.29 19.23 -8.83
N ASP A 74 -24.65 19.28 -7.66
CA ASP A 74 -23.24 18.93 -7.48
C ASP A 74 -23.01 17.42 -7.63
N LEU A 75 -23.57 16.81 -8.69
CA LEU A 75 -23.56 15.38 -8.93
C LEU A 75 -22.13 14.85 -8.86
N LYS A 76 -21.15 15.60 -9.38
CA LYS A 76 -19.74 15.24 -9.28
C LYS A 76 -19.25 15.18 -7.83
N ARG A 77 -19.60 16.16 -6.99
CA ARG A 77 -19.24 16.16 -5.56
C ARG A 77 -19.91 15.01 -4.83
N ASP A 78 -21.17 14.74 -5.11
CA ASP A 78 -21.90 13.63 -4.51
C ASP A 78 -21.31 12.28 -4.91
N LEU A 79 -20.89 12.12 -6.17
CA LEU A 79 -20.15 10.95 -6.63
C LEU A 79 -18.77 10.83 -5.98
N LEU A 80 -18.05 11.93 -5.77
CA LEU A 80 -16.75 11.92 -5.09
C LEU A 80 -16.85 11.54 -3.61
N LYS A 81 -17.98 11.83 -2.94
CA LYS A 81 -18.25 11.30 -1.59
C LYS A 81 -18.38 9.78 -1.57
N LEU A 82 -18.71 9.13 -2.69
CA LEU A 82 -18.83 7.67 -2.75
C LEU A 82 -17.48 6.98 -2.85
N VAL A 83 -16.41 7.72 -3.16
CA VAL A 83 -15.05 7.18 -3.32
C VAL A 83 -14.51 6.69 -1.99
N ARG A 84 -14.18 5.40 -1.92
CA ARG A 84 -13.57 4.73 -0.77
C ARG A 84 -12.13 4.30 -1.05
N ILE A 85 -11.80 4.02 -2.31
CA ILE A 85 -10.49 3.57 -2.76
C ILE A 85 -10.01 4.47 -3.89
N VAL A 86 -8.81 5.02 -3.75
CA VAL A 86 -8.12 5.76 -4.80
C VAL A 86 -6.85 5.02 -5.18
N ASN A 87 -6.69 4.74 -6.47
CA ASN A 87 -5.50 4.11 -7.04
C ASN A 87 -4.72 5.15 -7.83
N ILE A 88 -3.50 5.44 -7.41
CA ILE A 88 -2.56 6.30 -8.13
C ILE A 88 -1.55 5.39 -8.82
N ARG A 89 -1.73 5.21 -10.13
CA ARG A 89 -0.79 4.42 -10.94
C ARG A 89 0.54 5.17 -11.07
N ASN A 90 1.58 4.42 -11.46
CA ASN A 90 2.88 4.99 -11.72
C ASN A 90 2.78 6.10 -12.78
N HIS A 91 3.49 7.20 -12.55
CA HIS A 91 3.57 8.31 -13.48
C HIS A 91 5.00 8.82 -13.55
N GLN A 92 5.50 8.87 -14.78
CA GLN A 92 6.86 9.31 -15.06
C GLN A 92 7.00 10.82 -14.84
N GLY A 93 8.19 11.25 -14.40
CA GLY A 93 8.56 12.66 -14.41
C GLY A 93 7.99 13.53 -13.29
N CYS A 94 7.31 12.97 -12.28
CA CYS A 94 6.82 13.75 -11.13
C CYS A 94 7.94 14.10 -10.12
N SER A 95 8.97 14.81 -10.61
CA SER A 95 10.08 15.24 -9.77
C SER A 95 9.73 16.41 -8.85
N GLY A 96 8.49 16.94 -8.87
CA GLY A 96 8.04 18.08 -8.05
C GLY A 96 8.78 19.41 -8.33
N PHE A 97 9.87 19.40 -9.07
CA PHE A 97 10.69 20.59 -9.35
C PHE A 97 10.62 21.03 -10.81
N ALA A 98 10.38 20.12 -11.76
CA ALA A 98 10.14 20.48 -13.15
C ALA A 98 8.67 20.95 -13.34
N GLY A 99 8.47 22.26 -13.53
CA GLY A 99 7.17 22.95 -13.48
C GLY A 99 6.10 22.58 -14.52
N ASN A 100 6.27 21.52 -15.31
CA ASN A 100 5.35 21.16 -16.39
C ASN A 100 4.68 19.78 -16.23
N THR A 101 4.67 19.21 -15.02
CA THR A 101 3.91 17.96 -14.79
C THR A 101 2.46 18.25 -14.43
N ALA A 102 1.55 17.32 -14.77
CA ALA A 102 0.17 17.37 -14.28
C ALA A 102 0.13 17.49 -12.75
N CYS A 103 1.12 16.90 -12.07
CA CYS A 103 1.18 16.89 -10.62
C CYS A 103 1.43 18.27 -10.01
N THR A 104 2.36 19.06 -10.56
CA THR A 104 2.68 20.40 -10.04
C THR A 104 1.50 21.38 -10.10
N ARG A 105 0.54 21.19 -11.03
CA ARG A 105 -0.67 22.05 -11.16
C ARG A 105 -1.57 22.01 -9.93
N TRP A 106 -1.61 20.88 -9.23
CA TRP A 106 -2.45 20.71 -8.04
C TRP A 106 -1.65 20.82 -6.74
N ARG A 107 -0.44 21.37 -6.80
CA ARG A 107 0.33 21.64 -5.58
C ARG A 107 -0.42 22.62 -4.69
N GLY A 108 -0.62 22.23 -3.44
CA GLY A 108 -1.35 23.03 -2.45
C GLY A 108 -2.88 23.04 -2.65
N ALA A 109 -3.41 22.35 -3.67
CA ALA A 109 -4.85 22.19 -3.81
C ALA A 109 -5.37 21.21 -2.74
N THR A 110 -6.42 21.60 -2.02
CA THR A 110 -7.13 20.69 -1.14
C THR A 110 -7.90 19.69 -2.00
N ILE A 111 -7.46 18.44 -1.98
CA ILE A 111 -8.14 17.33 -2.67
C ILE A 111 -8.84 16.54 -1.56
N ASP A 112 -10.17 16.66 -1.47
CA ASP A 112 -10.93 15.98 -0.42
C ASP A 112 -11.78 14.84 -0.98
N PHE A 113 -11.62 13.69 -0.34
CA PHE A 113 -12.43 12.49 -0.54
C PHE A 113 -12.93 12.09 0.85
N PRO A 114 -14.10 12.60 1.29
CA PRO A 114 -14.51 12.51 2.70
C PRO A 114 -14.61 11.08 3.25
N ASN A 115 -14.90 10.11 2.37
CA ASN A 115 -15.06 8.70 2.73
C ASN A 115 -13.87 7.84 2.25
N LEU A 116 -12.72 8.45 1.96
CA LEU A 116 -11.53 7.72 1.54
C LEU A 116 -11.05 6.78 2.65
N GLU A 117 -11.10 5.49 2.37
CA GLU A 117 -10.60 4.46 3.26
C GLU A 117 -9.19 4.05 2.86
N THR A 118 -8.97 3.77 1.57
CA THR A 118 -7.68 3.25 1.10
C THR A 118 -7.11 4.10 -0.03
N LEU A 119 -5.83 4.46 0.11
CA LEU A 119 -5.03 5.04 -0.95
C LEU A 119 -4.00 4.00 -1.41
N LYS A 120 -4.07 3.57 -2.68
CA LYS A 120 -3.07 2.69 -3.29
C LYS A 120 -2.14 3.49 -4.20
N VAL A 121 -0.83 3.38 -4.01
CA VAL A 121 0.19 4.11 -4.79
C VAL A 121 1.19 3.11 -5.37
N TRP A 122 1.37 3.11 -6.69
CA TRP A 122 2.37 2.28 -7.37
C TRP A 122 3.69 3.03 -7.49
N VAL A 123 4.69 2.55 -6.75
CA VAL A 123 6.07 3.02 -6.79
C VAL A 123 6.74 2.32 -7.96
N GLY A 124 6.90 3.01 -9.09
CA GLY A 124 7.51 2.40 -10.28
C GLY A 124 8.91 1.83 -10.03
N PRO A 125 9.42 0.98 -10.93
CA PRO A 125 10.72 0.30 -10.79
C PRO A 125 11.93 1.23 -10.97
N SER A 126 11.73 2.50 -11.35
CA SER A 126 12.85 3.38 -11.73
C SER A 126 13.72 3.76 -10.53
N PRO A 127 15.01 3.39 -10.52
CA PRO A 127 15.93 3.68 -9.42
C PRO A 127 16.26 5.17 -9.26
N PHE A 128 15.99 5.99 -10.28
CA PHE A 128 16.31 7.42 -10.34
C PHE A 128 15.12 8.35 -10.14
N GLU A 129 13.90 7.83 -10.07
CA GLU A 129 12.73 8.68 -9.91
C GLU A 129 12.36 8.80 -8.43
N GLY A 130 12.79 9.90 -7.81
CA GLY A 130 12.10 10.49 -6.65
C GLY A 130 10.66 10.93 -6.96
N GLY A 131 9.99 10.23 -7.88
CA GLY A 131 8.81 10.65 -8.63
C GLY A 131 7.54 10.69 -7.80
N TRP A 132 7.48 9.93 -6.71
CA TRP A 132 6.28 9.92 -5.87
C TRP A 132 6.52 10.60 -4.50
N PHE A 133 7.74 10.61 -3.95
CA PHE A 133 8.08 11.40 -2.75
C PHE A 133 7.81 12.89 -2.93
N ASN A 134 8.08 13.37 -4.15
CA ASN A 134 7.86 14.75 -4.53
C ASN A 134 6.49 14.97 -5.17
N CYS A 135 5.64 13.93 -5.23
CA CYS A 135 4.28 14.08 -5.73
C CYS A 135 3.49 14.99 -4.80
N PRO A 136 3.08 16.18 -5.25
CA PRO A 136 2.36 17.14 -4.41
C PRO A 136 0.93 16.70 -4.08
N TRP A 137 0.40 15.64 -4.72
CA TRP A 137 -0.96 15.16 -4.47
C TRP A 137 -1.03 14.26 -3.25
N VAL A 138 -0.11 13.31 -3.16
CA VAL A 138 -0.15 12.20 -2.18
C VAL A 138 -0.27 12.72 -0.73
N PRO A 139 0.45 13.78 -0.31
CA PRO A 139 0.29 14.37 1.03
C PRO A 139 -1.10 14.96 1.34
N ASN A 140 -1.87 15.33 0.31
CA ASN A 140 -3.16 16.03 0.46
C ASN A 140 -4.32 15.07 0.73
N PHE A 141 -4.13 13.77 0.50
CA PHE A 141 -5.12 12.76 0.85
C PHE A 141 -5.15 12.49 2.36
N ASN A 142 -6.28 11.95 2.83
CA ASN A 142 -6.47 11.55 4.23
C ASN A 142 -7.06 10.13 4.34
N PRO A 143 -6.34 9.09 3.85
CA PRO A 143 -6.83 7.72 3.89
C PRO A 143 -6.68 7.13 5.29
N ARG A 144 -7.47 6.08 5.60
CA ARG A 144 -7.25 5.25 6.81
C ARG A 144 -6.14 4.22 6.59
N THR A 145 -6.05 3.69 5.37
CA THR A 145 -5.08 2.69 4.94
C THR A 145 -4.27 3.21 3.76
N LEU A 146 -2.95 3.13 3.85
CA LEU A 146 -2.03 3.39 2.76
C LEU A 146 -1.46 2.09 2.22
N VAL A 147 -1.59 1.86 0.91
CA VAL A 147 -1.02 0.69 0.24
C VAL A 147 0.04 1.17 -0.75
N MET A 148 1.29 0.85 -0.47
CA MET A 148 2.42 1.15 -1.34
C MET A 148 2.77 -0.10 -2.14
N ARG A 149 2.59 -0.05 -3.46
CA ARG A 149 2.79 -1.16 -4.39
C ARG A 149 4.13 -1.05 -5.09
N ASP A 150 4.73 -2.19 -5.41
CA ASP A 150 6.00 -2.32 -6.13
C ASP A 150 7.17 -1.55 -5.45
N VAL A 151 7.17 -1.53 -4.12
CA VAL A 151 8.22 -0.84 -3.36
C VAL A 151 9.55 -1.57 -3.50
N SER A 152 10.55 -0.87 -4.02
CA SER A 152 11.90 -1.37 -4.23
C SER A 152 12.90 -0.98 -3.15
N GLY A 153 12.47 -0.24 -2.12
CA GLY A 153 13.32 0.13 -0.99
C GLY A 153 12.51 0.59 0.21
N LEU A 154 12.80 0.03 1.38
CA LEU A 154 12.08 0.34 2.62
C LEU A 154 12.73 1.47 3.43
N SER A 155 14.05 1.55 3.34
CA SER A 155 14.87 2.50 4.08
C SER A 155 16.07 2.92 3.24
N ALA A 156 16.29 4.22 3.11
CA ALA A 156 17.47 4.85 2.51
C ALA A 156 18.07 5.85 3.51
N GLY A 157 18.68 5.34 4.57
CA GLY A 157 19.25 6.18 5.64
C GLY A 157 18.23 6.71 6.65
N GLY A 158 17.00 6.22 6.59
CA GLY A 158 15.92 6.59 7.48
C GLY A 158 14.78 5.59 7.40
N SER A 159 14.01 5.48 8.47
CA SER A 159 12.87 4.58 8.53
C SER A 159 11.71 5.06 7.68
N TYR A 160 10.95 4.14 7.11
CA TYR A 160 9.72 4.46 6.36
C TYR A 160 9.96 5.45 5.21
N THR A 161 11.16 5.45 4.64
CA THR A 161 11.47 6.29 3.46
C THR A 161 10.84 5.73 2.21
N PHE A 162 9.70 5.05 2.29
CA PHE A 162 8.88 4.63 1.16
C PHE A 162 7.51 5.33 1.19
N ALA A 163 7.25 6.26 2.13
CA ALA A 163 6.08 7.14 2.12
C ALA A 163 6.40 8.56 2.67
N PRO A 164 5.71 9.65 2.24
CA PRO A 164 5.84 10.95 2.86
C PRO A 164 5.43 10.90 4.33
N ARG A 165 6.23 11.57 5.17
CA ARG A 165 5.98 11.70 6.61
C ARG A 165 4.57 12.23 6.92
N SER A 166 4.13 13.23 6.15
CA SER A 166 2.82 13.88 6.30
C SER A 166 1.62 12.98 5.99
N LEU A 167 1.84 11.90 5.25
CA LEU A 167 0.81 10.90 5.00
C LEU A 167 0.85 9.78 6.05
N LEU A 168 2.06 9.34 6.42
CA LEU A 168 2.27 8.32 7.45
C LEU A 168 1.66 8.69 8.80
N CYS A 169 1.66 9.98 9.14
CA CYS A 169 1.09 10.47 10.40
C CYS A 169 -0.45 10.57 10.40
N LYS A 170 -1.13 10.16 9.33
CA LYS A 170 -2.61 10.22 9.20
C LYS A 170 -3.25 8.84 9.04
N VAL A 171 -2.43 7.80 8.88
CA VAL A 171 -2.88 6.46 8.51
C VAL A 171 -2.78 5.52 9.69
N ARG A 172 -3.77 4.63 9.81
CA ARG A 172 -3.82 3.60 10.85
C ARG A 172 -3.22 2.28 10.36
N LYS A 173 -3.13 2.09 9.05
CA LYS A 173 -2.54 0.90 8.45
C LYS A 173 -1.70 1.26 7.23
N VAL A 174 -0.51 0.71 7.16
CA VAL A 174 0.40 0.82 6.03
C VAL A 174 0.67 -0.58 5.50
N VAL A 175 0.37 -0.82 4.24
CA VAL A 175 0.65 -2.08 3.55
C VAL A 175 1.70 -1.80 2.49
N VAL A 176 2.81 -2.51 2.54
CA VAL A 176 3.94 -2.33 1.63
C VAL A 176 4.13 -3.62 0.87
N VAL A 177 3.96 -3.58 -0.44
CA VAL A 177 4.04 -4.74 -1.30
C VAL A 177 5.36 -4.70 -2.06
N ILE A 178 6.20 -5.68 -1.78
CA ILE A 178 7.61 -5.71 -2.17
C ILE A 178 7.79 -6.89 -3.11
N LYS A 179 8.17 -6.64 -4.37
CA LYS A 179 8.52 -7.70 -5.33
C LYS A 179 10.01 -7.97 -5.39
N SER A 180 10.80 -6.93 -5.18
CA SER A 180 12.26 -6.97 -5.11
C SER A 180 12.73 -5.78 -4.29
N LEU A 181 13.92 -5.86 -3.70
CA LEU A 181 14.57 -4.73 -3.06
C LEU A 181 15.85 -4.39 -3.79
N ARG A 182 16.08 -3.09 -3.99
CA ARG A 182 17.35 -2.56 -4.47
C ARG A 182 18.38 -2.59 -3.36
N ASP A 183 19.65 -2.61 -3.76
CA ASP A 183 20.76 -2.50 -2.83
C ASP A 183 20.84 -1.08 -2.24
N LEU A 184 20.65 -1.01 -0.93
CA LEU A 184 20.78 0.22 -0.14
C LEU A 184 21.80 0.06 0.99
N SER A 185 22.66 -0.96 0.91
CA SER A 185 23.70 -1.26 1.93
C SER A 185 24.51 -0.03 2.29
N MET A 186 25.12 0.64 1.30
CA MET A 186 25.95 1.82 1.54
C MET A 186 25.27 2.89 2.41
N VAL A 187 23.98 3.19 2.16
CA VAL A 187 23.25 4.23 2.91
C VAL A 187 22.76 3.72 4.26
N ASN A 188 22.38 2.45 4.33
CA ASN A 188 21.82 1.84 5.53
C ASN A 188 22.90 1.44 6.55
N ASP A 189 24.09 1.05 6.09
CA ASP A 189 25.23 0.68 6.93
C ASP A 189 25.68 1.86 7.78
N ASP A 190 25.75 3.07 7.23
CA ASP A 190 26.06 4.29 7.97
C ASP A 190 25.08 4.53 9.12
N VAL A 191 23.79 4.25 8.89
CA VAL A 191 22.76 4.42 9.90
C VAL A 191 22.78 3.30 10.91
N LEU A 192 22.88 2.05 10.49
CA LEU A 192 22.90 0.87 11.35
C LEU A 192 24.15 0.81 12.23
N SER A 193 25.28 1.30 11.73
CA SER A 193 26.54 1.46 12.49
C SER A 193 26.52 2.68 13.40
N SER A 194 25.60 3.63 13.19
CA SER A 194 25.48 4.82 14.01
C SER A 194 25.09 4.50 15.46
N ARG A 195 25.68 5.24 16.40
CA ARG A 195 25.27 5.28 17.82
C ARG A 195 24.18 6.31 18.11
N LYS A 196 23.71 7.04 17.08
CA LYS A 196 22.64 8.02 17.25
C LYS A 196 21.36 7.33 17.73
N PRO A 197 20.61 7.95 18.65
CA PRO A 197 19.31 7.44 19.07
C PRO A 197 18.39 7.25 17.86
N THR A 198 17.53 6.24 17.93
CA THR A 198 16.58 5.96 16.86
C THR A 198 15.46 7.00 16.88
N PRO A 199 15.18 7.69 15.76
CA PRO A 199 14.06 8.61 15.67
C PRO A 199 12.73 7.86 15.86
N GLU A 200 11.73 8.56 16.40
CA GLU A 200 10.37 8.04 16.47
C GLU A 200 9.79 7.81 15.07
N ALA A 201 9.01 6.73 14.93
CA ALA A 201 8.27 6.47 13.70
C ALA A 201 7.34 7.64 13.38
N PRO A 202 7.20 7.97 12.09
CA PRO A 202 6.24 8.99 11.66
C PRO A 202 4.81 8.46 11.57
N LEU A 203 4.41 7.54 12.45
CA LEU A 203 3.11 6.87 12.42
C LEU A 203 2.25 7.34 13.59
N GLU A 204 0.93 7.25 13.42
CA GLU A 204 0.01 7.39 14.55
C GLU A 204 0.22 6.25 15.57
N MET A 205 0.01 6.56 16.85
CA MET A 205 -0.06 5.52 17.89
C MET A 205 -1.19 4.54 17.54
N GLY A 206 -0.90 3.25 17.63
CA GLY A 206 -1.77 2.15 17.26
C GLY A 206 -1.67 1.75 15.78
N ALA A 207 -0.87 2.45 14.97
CA ALA A 207 -0.77 2.14 13.55
C ALA A 207 -0.10 0.78 13.30
N GLN A 208 -0.62 0.06 12.31
CA GLN A 208 -0.08 -1.22 11.86
C GLN A 208 0.70 -1.04 10.56
N THR A 209 1.90 -1.62 10.49
CA THR A 209 2.62 -1.80 9.22
C THR A 209 2.60 -3.28 8.82
N VAL A 210 2.31 -3.55 7.55
CA VAL A 210 2.38 -4.90 6.94
C VAL A 210 3.34 -4.83 5.76
N LEU A 211 4.44 -5.56 5.84
CA LEU A 211 5.38 -5.76 4.73
C LEU A 211 5.02 -7.08 4.06
N VAL A 212 4.61 -7.06 2.81
CA VAL A 212 4.24 -8.26 2.04
C VAL A 212 5.35 -8.54 1.04
N LEU A 213 6.08 -9.64 1.27
CA LEU A 213 6.99 -10.21 0.29
C LEU A 213 6.15 -10.89 -0.79
N TRP A 214 5.88 -10.15 -1.87
CA TRP A 214 4.90 -10.54 -2.88
C TRP A 214 5.44 -11.59 -3.83
N THR A 215 4.65 -12.65 -4.03
CA THR A 215 4.82 -13.60 -5.13
C THR A 215 3.48 -13.79 -5.83
N ASP A 216 3.51 -14.06 -7.14
CA ASP A 216 2.29 -14.11 -7.95
C ASP A 216 1.43 -15.34 -7.62
N THR A 217 2.07 -16.44 -7.22
CA THR A 217 1.42 -17.66 -6.73
C THR A 217 2.04 -18.14 -5.40
N PRO A 218 1.33 -18.97 -4.63
CA PRO A 218 1.87 -19.59 -3.41
C PRO A 218 3.04 -20.55 -3.65
N ASP A 219 3.30 -20.96 -4.90
CA ASP A 219 4.38 -21.89 -5.24
C ASP A 219 5.63 -21.16 -5.74
N ASP A 220 5.53 -19.84 -5.95
CA ASP A 220 6.63 -18.98 -6.38
C ASP A 220 7.46 -18.53 -5.18
N TYR A 221 8.76 -18.32 -5.44
CA TYR A 221 9.69 -17.77 -4.46
C TYR A 221 9.85 -16.26 -4.63
N TRP A 222 10.02 -15.55 -3.52
CA TRP A 222 10.35 -14.14 -3.52
C TRP A 222 11.83 -13.94 -3.87
N GLY A 223 12.09 -13.05 -4.83
CA GLY A 223 13.40 -12.79 -5.43
C GLY A 223 13.39 -13.04 -6.95
N ASP A 224 14.49 -12.70 -7.63
CA ASP A 224 14.59 -12.92 -9.08
C ASP A 224 14.72 -14.42 -9.39
N SER A 225 13.72 -14.99 -10.07
CA SER A 225 13.73 -16.39 -10.49
C SER A 225 14.85 -16.71 -11.50
N ALA A 226 15.40 -15.70 -12.17
CA ALA A 226 16.41 -15.90 -13.22
C ALA A 226 17.80 -16.18 -12.65
N SER A 227 18.08 -15.86 -11.39
CA SER A 227 19.37 -16.13 -10.76
C SER A 227 19.20 -16.32 -9.25
N PRO A 228 19.74 -17.42 -8.67
CA PRO A 228 19.65 -17.61 -7.24
C PRO A 228 20.34 -16.44 -6.53
N PRO A 229 19.64 -15.76 -5.63
CA PRO A 229 20.17 -14.60 -4.95
C PRO A 229 21.33 -14.98 -4.04
N ARG A 230 22.28 -14.05 -3.90
CA ARG A 230 23.46 -14.25 -3.05
C ARG A 230 23.07 -14.09 -1.57
N PRO A 231 23.73 -14.81 -0.63
CA PRO A 231 23.49 -14.61 0.80
C PRO A 231 23.65 -13.15 1.27
N GLU A 232 24.55 -12.39 0.64
CA GLU A 232 24.73 -10.96 0.89
C GLU A 232 23.46 -10.12 0.62
N GLU A 233 22.65 -10.53 -0.35
CA GLU A 233 21.38 -9.85 -0.67
C GLU A 233 20.32 -10.07 0.42
N SER A 234 20.39 -11.22 1.11
CA SER A 234 19.55 -11.49 2.28
C SER A 234 19.85 -10.49 3.39
N ALA A 235 21.14 -10.34 3.73
CA ALA A 235 21.56 -9.39 4.76
C ALA A 235 21.08 -7.96 4.46
N LYS A 236 21.15 -7.54 3.19
CA LYS A 236 20.67 -6.21 2.74
C LYS A 236 19.16 -6.02 2.94
N MET A 237 18.37 -7.07 2.71
CA MET A 237 16.92 -7.05 2.97
C MET A 237 16.64 -7.00 4.47
N ILE A 238 17.32 -7.84 5.26
CA ILE A 238 17.21 -7.87 6.72
C ILE A 238 17.51 -6.49 7.30
N ASP A 239 18.57 -5.83 6.84
CA ASP A 239 18.95 -4.48 7.27
C ASP A 239 17.88 -3.44 6.98
N GLN A 240 17.24 -3.50 5.81
CA GLN A 240 16.11 -2.63 5.46
C GLN A 240 14.89 -2.85 6.36
N ILE A 241 14.54 -4.10 6.65
CA ILE A 241 13.42 -4.43 7.56
C ILE A 241 13.74 -4.00 8.99
N VAL A 242 14.98 -4.21 9.44
CA VAL A 242 15.43 -3.79 10.78
C VAL A 242 15.33 -2.27 10.93
N LEU A 243 15.66 -1.49 9.90
CA LEU A 243 15.48 -0.03 9.94
C LEU A 243 14.01 0.39 10.09
N CYS A 244 13.06 -0.37 9.55
CA CYS A 244 11.64 -0.18 9.85
C CYS A 244 11.30 -0.61 11.29
N ALA A 245 11.81 -1.76 11.75
CA ALA A 245 11.51 -2.33 13.07
C ALA A 245 12.05 -1.50 14.25
N ILE A 246 13.21 -0.86 14.11
CA ILE A 246 13.79 -0.03 15.17
C ILE A 246 12.96 1.23 15.46
N SER A 247 12.08 1.62 14.55
CA SER A 247 11.42 2.94 14.59
C SER A 247 10.26 3.03 15.57
N GLU A 248 10.09 2.06 16.47
CA GLU A 248 8.99 2.00 17.43
C GLU A 248 7.63 2.08 16.77
N VAL A 249 7.31 1.03 16.03
CA VAL A 249 5.95 0.82 15.57
C VAL A 249 5.24 -0.15 16.49
N ASP A 250 3.98 0.13 16.76
CA ASP A 250 3.18 -0.69 17.67
C ASP A 250 3.01 -2.12 17.14
N ARG A 251 2.96 -2.26 15.80
CA ARG A 251 2.85 -3.55 15.14
C ARG A 251 3.49 -3.54 13.76
N LEU A 252 4.52 -4.37 13.57
CA LEU A 252 5.14 -4.65 12.28
C LEU A 252 4.92 -6.11 11.92
N THR A 253 4.10 -6.35 10.90
CA THR A 253 3.85 -7.67 10.36
C THR A 253 4.68 -7.88 9.11
N ILE A 254 5.50 -8.92 9.09
CA ILE A 254 6.24 -9.37 7.91
C ILE A 254 5.48 -10.57 7.38
N CYS A 255 4.85 -10.37 6.24
CA CYS A 255 4.01 -11.35 5.60
C CYS A 255 4.81 -12.06 4.51
N ASN A 256 4.66 -13.38 4.47
CA ASN A 256 5.20 -14.24 3.44
C ASN A 256 6.73 -14.39 3.49
N ALA A 257 7.33 -14.35 4.69
CA ALA A 257 8.78 -14.52 4.87
C ALA A 257 9.26 -15.91 4.42
N GLY A 258 8.45 -16.95 4.63
CA GLY A 258 8.77 -18.31 4.20
C GLY A 258 8.87 -18.52 2.68
N GLN A 259 8.43 -17.57 1.85
CA GLN A 259 8.65 -17.63 0.38
C GLN A 259 10.00 -17.11 -0.06
N MET A 260 10.84 -16.59 0.85
CA MET A 260 12.17 -16.15 0.47
C MET A 260 12.96 -17.29 -0.19
N HIS A 261 13.59 -16.99 -1.32
CA HIS A 261 14.38 -17.98 -2.03
C HIS A 261 15.47 -18.58 -1.12
N ARG A 262 15.55 -19.91 -1.03
CA ARG A 262 16.43 -20.64 -0.10
C ARG A 262 17.92 -20.26 -0.21
N GLY A 263 18.36 -19.87 -1.40
CA GLY A 263 19.72 -19.34 -1.65
C GLY A 263 20.11 -18.16 -0.76
N TYR A 264 19.14 -17.36 -0.30
CA TYR A 264 19.36 -16.28 0.67
C TYR A 264 19.89 -16.76 2.02
N LEU A 265 19.59 -18.02 2.40
CA LEU A 265 19.97 -18.59 3.70
C LEU A 265 21.31 -19.33 3.65
N GLY A 266 22.02 -19.31 2.51
CA GLY A 266 23.30 -20.02 2.34
C GLY A 266 23.17 -21.55 2.36
N GLY A 267 21.95 -22.08 2.42
CA GLY A 267 21.67 -23.51 2.39
C GLY A 267 21.73 -24.05 0.96
N THR A 268 22.54 -25.09 0.75
CA THR A 268 22.52 -25.89 -0.48
C THR A 268 21.41 -26.94 -0.49
N SER A 269 20.72 -27.15 0.64
CA SER A 269 19.67 -28.15 0.76
C SER A 269 18.36 -27.64 0.15
N SER A 270 17.87 -28.34 -0.87
CA SER A 270 16.57 -28.13 -1.49
C SER A 270 15.38 -28.46 -0.57
N SER A 271 15.64 -28.96 0.65
CA SER A 271 14.63 -29.54 1.53
C SER A 271 13.97 -28.57 2.52
N LEU A 272 14.40 -27.30 2.60
CA LEU A 272 13.84 -26.39 3.61
C LEU A 272 12.36 -26.14 3.34
N THR A 273 11.55 -26.37 4.37
CA THR A 273 10.12 -26.09 4.42
C THR A 273 9.87 -24.59 4.55
N TYR A 274 8.62 -24.16 4.33
CA TYR A 274 8.21 -22.77 4.51
C TYR A 274 8.52 -22.25 5.91
N ASP A 275 8.14 -23.02 6.93
CA ASP A 275 8.28 -22.64 8.34
C ASP A 275 9.76 -22.51 8.72
N GLU A 276 10.63 -23.41 8.24
CA GLU A 276 12.08 -23.32 8.48
C GLU A 276 12.71 -22.07 7.83
N VAL A 277 12.23 -21.66 6.65
CA VAL A 277 12.67 -20.42 6.00
C VAL A 277 12.19 -19.21 6.79
N GLU A 278 10.92 -19.19 7.20
CA GLU A 278 10.34 -18.11 8.00
C GLU A 278 11.05 -17.95 9.35
N ASP A 279 11.27 -19.04 10.08
CA ASP A 279 11.99 -19.06 11.36
C ASP A 279 13.42 -18.53 11.22
N SER A 280 14.10 -18.90 10.12
CA SER A 280 15.46 -18.43 9.83
C SER A 280 15.50 -16.91 9.58
N VAL A 281 14.54 -16.40 8.79
CA VAL A 281 14.40 -14.96 8.51
C VAL A 281 14.04 -14.20 9.79
N GLU A 282 13.10 -14.73 10.59
CA GLU A 282 12.71 -14.16 11.87
C GLU A 282 13.92 -14.06 12.83
N SER A 283 14.66 -15.16 12.97
CA SER A 283 15.86 -15.22 13.81
C SER A 283 16.92 -14.19 13.37
N ALA A 284 17.14 -14.07 12.05
CA ALA A 284 18.08 -13.10 11.48
C ALA A 284 17.65 -11.64 11.78
N ILE A 285 16.37 -11.31 11.61
CA ILE A 285 15.83 -9.98 11.92
C ILE A 285 15.98 -9.67 13.41
N ARG A 286 15.59 -10.60 14.30
CA ARG A 286 15.65 -10.40 15.75
C ARG A 286 17.09 -10.22 16.24
N THR A 287 18.01 -11.05 15.75
CA THR A 287 19.44 -10.97 16.08
C THR A 287 20.01 -9.62 15.66
N ARG A 288 19.72 -9.19 14.43
CA ARG A 288 20.20 -7.91 13.90
C ARG A 288 19.58 -6.72 14.62
N LEU A 289 18.29 -6.78 14.95
CA LEU A 289 17.59 -5.77 15.75
C LEU A 289 18.21 -5.61 17.15
N GLU A 290 18.56 -6.72 17.80
CA GLU A 290 19.23 -6.73 19.10
C GLU A 290 20.64 -6.10 19.01
N GLU A 291 21.42 -6.46 18.00
CA GLU A 291 22.76 -5.91 17.76
C GLU A 291 22.71 -4.38 17.63
N VAL A 292 21.82 -3.87 16.78
CA VAL A 292 21.63 -2.43 16.55
C VAL A 292 21.14 -1.73 17.82
N SER A 293 20.18 -2.33 18.54
CA SER A 293 19.64 -1.75 19.79
C SER A 293 20.71 -1.68 20.88
N ARG A 294 21.55 -2.72 21.03
CA ARG A 294 22.68 -2.71 21.97
C ARG A 294 23.70 -1.64 21.60
N ARG A 295 24.07 -1.54 20.32
CA ARG A 295 25.01 -0.52 19.81
C ARG A 295 24.55 0.91 20.12
N ARG A 296 23.25 1.18 20.00
CA ARG A 296 22.62 2.48 20.28
C ARG A 296 22.30 2.72 21.76
N LYS A 297 22.60 1.75 22.64
CA LYS A 297 22.24 1.76 24.07
C LYS A 297 20.72 1.86 24.32
N GLU A 298 19.93 1.24 23.44
CA GLU A 298 18.46 1.23 23.47
C GLU A 298 17.89 -0.13 23.92
N ALA A 299 18.63 -0.86 24.77
CA ALA A 299 18.22 -2.19 25.23
C ALA A 299 16.84 -2.19 25.93
N GLY A 300 16.47 -1.08 26.59
CA GLY A 300 15.15 -0.92 27.21
C GLY A 300 13.99 -0.96 26.20
N ARG A 301 14.22 -0.51 24.95
CA ARG A 301 13.22 -0.49 23.87
C ARG A 301 13.18 -1.82 23.10
N LEU A 302 14.19 -2.67 23.24
CA LEU A 302 14.34 -3.91 22.46
C LEU A 302 13.19 -4.88 22.71
N LYS A 303 12.75 -5.03 23.97
CA LYS A 303 11.67 -5.93 24.34
C LYS A 303 10.38 -5.59 23.59
N ASP A 304 10.02 -4.31 23.59
CA ASP A 304 8.78 -3.82 22.97
C ASP A 304 8.86 -3.91 21.45
N ARG A 305 9.99 -3.50 20.85
CA ARG A 305 10.23 -3.65 19.40
C ARG A 305 10.16 -5.11 18.95
N SER A 306 10.75 -6.02 19.73
CA SER A 306 10.73 -7.45 19.45
C SER A 306 9.31 -8.01 19.56
N ALA A 307 8.54 -7.60 20.57
CA ALA A 307 7.14 -8.00 20.75
C ALA A 307 6.19 -7.45 19.67
N ALA A 308 6.54 -6.31 19.06
CA ALA A 308 5.79 -5.72 17.96
C ALA A 308 5.95 -6.46 16.63
N LEU A 309 7.02 -7.25 16.46
CA LEU A 309 7.28 -8.05 15.26
C LEU A 309 6.37 -9.28 15.21
N ARG A 310 5.70 -9.46 14.07
CA ARG A 310 4.89 -10.63 13.76
C ARG A 310 5.24 -11.17 12.40
N PHE A 311 5.26 -12.49 12.27
CA PHE A 311 5.42 -13.21 11.02
C PHE A 311 4.12 -13.95 10.72
N MET A 312 3.75 -14.05 9.44
CA MET A 312 2.58 -14.81 9.00
C MET A 312 2.66 -15.11 7.51
N SER A 313 2.00 -16.18 7.10
CA SER A 313 1.81 -16.48 5.68
C SER A 313 0.82 -15.51 5.02
N PHE A 314 0.96 -15.32 3.70
CA PHE A 314 -0.02 -14.52 2.95
C PHE A 314 -1.40 -15.17 2.94
N GLY A 315 -1.48 -16.50 2.95
CA GLY A 315 -2.74 -17.22 3.13
C GLY A 315 -3.43 -16.93 4.46
N GLU A 316 -2.69 -16.87 5.57
CA GLU A 316 -3.22 -16.43 6.86
C GLU A 316 -3.67 -14.96 6.82
N TYR A 317 -2.88 -14.09 6.21
CA TYR A 317 -3.24 -12.68 6.05
C TYR A 317 -4.59 -12.50 5.32
N LEU A 318 -4.81 -13.28 4.26
CA LEU A 318 -6.04 -13.23 3.46
C LEU A 318 -7.27 -13.83 4.15
N ARG A 319 -7.10 -14.69 5.16
CA ARG A 319 -8.25 -15.27 5.90
C ARG A 319 -9.00 -14.25 6.76
N ASN A 320 -8.36 -13.16 7.15
CA ASN A 320 -8.93 -12.21 8.12
C ASN A 320 -9.82 -11.11 7.52
N ASP A 321 -10.22 -11.20 6.23
CA ASP A 321 -11.08 -10.26 5.47
C ASP A 321 -10.64 -8.77 5.42
N ALA A 322 -9.71 -8.35 6.28
CA ALA A 322 -9.17 -7.01 6.42
C ALA A 322 -8.26 -6.57 5.25
N TRP A 323 -8.06 -7.45 4.28
CA TRP A 323 -7.31 -7.16 3.04
C TRP A 323 -8.20 -6.55 1.95
N LYS A 324 -9.53 -6.61 2.09
CA LYS A 324 -10.47 -6.06 1.11
C LYS A 324 -10.21 -4.57 0.94
N GLY A 325 -9.98 -4.16 -0.31
CA GLY A 325 -9.60 -2.80 -0.66
C GLY A 325 -8.10 -2.53 -0.62
N GLU A 326 -7.27 -3.47 -0.15
CA GLU A 326 -5.80 -3.42 -0.26
C GLU A 326 -5.32 -4.14 -1.52
N PHE A 327 -5.90 -5.31 -1.78
CA PHE A 327 -5.68 -6.14 -2.95
C PHE A 327 -6.97 -6.31 -3.73
N ASP A 328 -6.87 -6.50 -5.04
CA ASP A 328 -8.01 -6.82 -5.88
C ASP A 328 -8.24 -8.35 -5.85
N GLU A 329 -9.49 -8.80 -5.94
CA GLU A 329 -9.82 -10.24 -5.84
C GLU A 329 -9.09 -11.09 -6.88
N GLN A 330 -8.86 -10.53 -8.08
CA GLN A 330 -8.13 -11.20 -9.15
C GLN A 330 -6.66 -11.41 -8.79
N GLU A 331 -6.04 -10.46 -8.07
CA GLU A 331 -4.63 -10.52 -7.67
C GLU A 331 -4.40 -11.64 -6.64
N VAL A 332 -5.33 -11.82 -5.71
CA VAL A 332 -5.21 -12.83 -4.63
C VAL A 332 -5.85 -14.17 -4.98
N LYS A 333 -6.45 -14.29 -6.17
CA LYS A 333 -7.21 -15.47 -6.59
C LYS A 333 -6.39 -16.76 -6.55
N ALA A 334 -5.11 -16.71 -6.92
CA ALA A 334 -4.22 -17.87 -6.87
C ALA A 334 -4.04 -18.35 -5.41
N TRP A 335 -3.80 -17.43 -4.49
CA TRP A 335 -3.62 -17.68 -3.06
C TRP A 335 -4.90 -18.18 -2.37
N MET A 336 -6.07 -17.71 -2.78
CA MET A 336 -7.35 -18.13 -2.21
C MET A 336 -7.77 -19.55 -2.63
N ARG A 337 -7.18 -20.09 -3.71
CA ARG A 337 -7.49 -21.45 -4.20
C ARG A 337 -6.71 -22.54 -3.48
N SER A 338 -5.49 -22.25 -3.03
CA SER A 338 -4.64 -23.23 -2.35
C SER A 338 -5.10 -23.58 -0.93
N HIS A 339 -6.09 -22.85 -0.39
CA HIS A 339 -6.61 -23.01 0.97
C HIS A 339 -8.03 -23.60 1.03
N ARG A 340 -8.54 -24.15 -0.09
CA ARG A 340 -9.81 -24.90 -0.13
C ARG A 340 -9.54 -26.39 -0.14
#